data_AF-A0A2V8HT67-F1
#
_entry.id   AF-A0A2V8HT67-F1
#
_cell.length_a   1.000
_cell.length_b   1.000
_cell.length_c   1.000
_cell.angle_alpha   90.00
_cell.angle_beta   90.00
_cell.angle_gamma   90.00
#
_symmetry.space_group_name_H-M   'P 1'
#
loop_
_entity.id
_entity.type
_entity.pdbx_description
1 polymer ?
#
loop_
_entity_poly.entity_id
_entity_poly.type
_entity_poly.pdbx_seq_one_letter_code
_entity_poly.pdbx_strand_id
1 'polypeptide(L)' 'MQRVEYSLDASRWRVVFPVDGIPDSKREEFEIKLDDADNGARSVIIRASDAMNNVATAVAEIKK' A
#
# COMPACT_ATOMS: atom_id res chain seq x y z
N MET A 1 -0.30 0.35 -13.73
CA MET A 1 -0.22 -0.41 -12.46
C MET A 1 -1.46 -1.29 -12.36
N GLN A 2 -1.39 -2.52 -11.82
CA GLN A 2 -2.58 -3.36 -11.66
C GLN A 2 -3.07 -3.49 -10.22
N ARG A 3 -2.15 -3.55 -9.25
CA ARG A 3 -2.52 -3.80 -7.86
C ARG A 3 -1.53 -3.15 -6.92
N VAL A 4 -2.03 -2.48 -5.89
CA VAL A 4 -1.23 -2.03 -4.75
C VAL A 4 -1.80 -2.67 -3.51
N GLU A 5 -0.88 -3.14 -2.67
CA GLU A 5 -1.18 -3.79 -1.41
C GLU A 5 -0.28 -3.20 -0.33
N TYR A 6 -0.78 -3.20 0.91
CA TYR A 6 0.02 -2.85 2.07
C TYR A 6 -0.07 -3.90 3.15
N SER A 7 0.97 -4.00 3.95
CA SER A 7 1.03 -4.82 5.14
C SER A 7 1.60 -4.00 6.30
N LEU A 8 1.07 -4.22 7.49
CA LEU A 8 1.64 -3.64 8.71
C LEU A 8 2.47 -4.71 9.40
N ASP A 9 3.72 -4.37 9.71
CA ASP A 9 4.69 -5.27 10.36
C ASP A 9 4.78 -6.66 9.70
N ALA A 10 4.74 -6.68 8.37
CA ALA A 10 4.76 -7.91 7.56
C ALA A 10 3.67 -8.94 7.91
N SER A 11 2.54 -8.48 8.46
CA SER A 11 1.33 -9.28 8.68
C SER A 11 0.51 -9.44 7.39
N ARG A 12 -0.82 -9.54 7.50
CA ARG A 12 -1.74 -9.70 6.36
C ARG A 12 -1.58 -8.57 5.34
N TRP A 13 -1.59 -8.94 4.06
CA TRP A 13 -1.69 -7.99 2.95
C TRP A 13 -3.13 -7.51 2.79
N ARG A 14 -3.28 -6.21 2.60
CA ARG A 14 -4.54 -5.51 2.36
C ARG A 14 -4.44 -4.75 1.04
N VAL A 15 -5.45 -4.83 0.21
CA VAL A 15 -5.49 -4.09 -1.07
C VAL A 15 -5.74 -2.60 -0.80
N VAL A 16 -5.04 -1.73 -1.54
CA VAL A 16 -5.29 -0.28 -1.56
C VAL A 16 -5.84 0.08 -2.93
N PHE A 17 -6.89 0.89 -2.95
CA PHE A 17 -7.49 1.41 -4.18
C PHE A 17 -6.97 2.83 -4.45
N PRO A 18 -6.89 3.24 -5.73
CA PRO A 18 -6.54 4.62 -6.09
C PRO A 18 -7.52 5.61 -5.46
N VAL A 19 -7.06 6.83 -5.19
CA VAL A 19 -7.90 7.91 -4.61
C VAL A 19 -9.09 8.24 -5.53
N ASP A 20 -8.91 8.18 -6.85
CA ASP A 20 -9.96 8.38 -7.85
C ASP A 20 -10.73 7.09 -8.19
N GLY A 21 -10.35 5.97 -7.60
CA GLY A 21 -10.97 4.65 -7.75
C GLY A 21 -10.58 3.88 -9.01
N ILE A 22 -9.80 4.43 -9.93
CA ILE A 22 -9.48 3.78 -11.21
C ILE A 22 -7.97 3.91 -11.51
N PRO A 23 -7.23 2.79 -11.66
CA PRO A 23 -5.79 2.84 -11.90
C PRO A 23 -5.44 3.07 -13.39
N ASP A 24 -5.86 4.20 -13.96
CA ASP A 24 -5.69 4.53 -15.38
C ASP A 24 -4.69 5.67 -15.66
N SER A 25 -4.10 6.24 -14.61
CA SER A 25 -3.20 7.38 -14.74
C SER A 25 -1.73 6.95 -14.82
N LYS A 26 -0.91 7.79 -15.48
CA LYS A 26 0.56 7.60 -15.51
C LYS A 26 1.18 7.72 -14.13
N ARG A 27 0.61 8.60 -13.31
CA ARG A 27 0.95 8.80 -11.90
C ARG A 27 -0.33 8.59 -11.12
N GLU A 28 -0.27 7.67 -10.17
CA GLU A 28 -1.42 7.21 -9.41
C GLU A 28 -1.21 7.54 -7.94
N GLU A 29 -2.27 7.96 -7.27
CA GLU A 29 -2.23 8.33 -5.85
C GLU A 29 -3.03 7.34 -5.01
N PHE A 30 -2.46 6.95 -3.87
CA PHE A 30 -3.04 6.01 -2.93
C PHE A 30 -3.00 6.60 -1.53
N GLU A 31 -4.10 6.48 -0.80
CA GLU A 31 -4.19 6.88 0.60
C GLU A 31 -4.50 5.65 1.46
N ILE A 32 -3.72 5.48 2.54
CA ILE A 32 -3.93 4.44 3.54
C ILE A 32 -4.20 5.14 4.86
N LYS A 33 -5.40 4.93 5.41
CA LYS A 33 -5.73 5.35 6.77
C LYS A 33 -5.44 4.19 7.73
N LEU A 34 -4.67 4.48 8.76
CA LEU A 34 -4.38 3.54 9.83
C LEU A 34 -5.31 3.85 11.00
N ASP A 35 -6.11 2.88 11.43
CA ASP A 35 -7.04 3.03 12.55
C ASP A 35 -6.34 2.80 13.90
N ASP A 36 -7.01 3.08 15.02
CA ASP A 36 -6.48 2.84 16.36
C ASP A 36 -6.10 1.37 16.61
N ALA A 37 -6.76 0.42 15.95
CA ALA A 37 -6.40 -1.00 16.00
C ALA A 37 -5.03 -1.29 15.33
N ASP A 38 -4.60 -0.43 14.40
CA ASP A 38 -3.33 -0.49 13.69
C ASP A 38 -2.22 0.32 14.42
N ASN A 39 -2.54 1.04 15.51
CA ASN A 39 -1.63 1.91 16.27
C ASN A 39 -0.49 1.13 17.01
N GLY A 40 -0.54 -0.20 17.00
CA GLY A 40 0.55 -1.06 17.44
C GLY A 40 1.67 -1.24 16.40
N ALA A 41 1.38 -0.95 15.13
CA ALA A 41 2.30 -1.21 14.03
C ALA A 41 3.52 -0.28 14.06
N ARG A 42 4.69 -0.82 13.75
CA ARG A 42 5.95 -0.06 13.68
C ARG A 42 6.33 0.29 12.25
N SER A 43 5.83 -0.45 11.28
CA SER A 43 6.19 -0.33 9.88
C SER A 43 5.01 -0.57 8.96
N VAL A 44 5.04 0.12 7.83
CA VAL A 44 4.17 -0.12 6.67
C VAL A 44 5.04 -0.62 5.53
N ILE A 45 4.65 -1.75 4.94
CA ILE A 45 5.23 -2.28 3.72
C ILE A 45 4.21 -2.08 2.62
N ILE A 46 4.62 -1.46 1.51
CA ILE A 46 3.79 -1.27 0.32
C ILE A 46 4.38 -2.11 -0.80
N ARG A 47 3.51 -2.82 -1.52
CA ARG A 47 3.86 -3.60 -2.70
C ARG A 47 2.98 -3.16 -3.86
N ALA A 48 3.61 -2.82 -4.98
CA ALA A 48 2.93 -2.47 -6.23
C ALA A 48 3.30 -3.50 -7.30
N SER A 49 2.28 -3.98 -8.01
CA SER A 49 2.42 -4.91 -9.13
C SER A 49 1.79 -4.34 -10.40
N ASP A 50 2.46 -4.48 -11.55
CA ASP A 50 1.93 -4.08 -12.85
C ASP A 50 1.33 -5.25 -13.65
N ALA A 51 0.83 -4.96 -14.86
CA ALA A 51 0.18 -5.95 -15.72
C ALA A 51 1.15 -7.00 -16.29
N MET A 52 2.46 -6.75 -16.22
CA MET A 52 3.51 -7.66 -16.68
C MET A 52 4.11 -8.45 -15.52
N ASN A 53 3.49 -8.42 -14.34
CA ASN A 53 3.98 -9.01 -13.09
C ASN A 53 5.31 -8.43 -12.58
N ASN A 54 5.69 -7.21 -12.98
CA ASN A 54 6.77 -6.51 -12.30
C ASN A 54 6.29 -6.09 -10.90
N VAL A 55 7.15 -6.26 -9.90
CA VAL A 55 6.84 -5.96 -8.49
C VAL A 55 7.85 -4.97 -7.93
N ALA A 56 7.36 -3.89 -7.33
CA ALA A 56 8.14 -2.95 -6.53
C ALA A 56 7.67 -2.99 -5.06
N THR A 57 8.60 -2.92 -4.12
CA THR A 57 8.32 -2.91 -2.68
C THR A 57 8.98 -1.71 -2.02
N ALA A 58 8.27 -1.06 -1.10
CA ALA A 58 8.78 0.02 -0.26
C ALA A 58 8.41 -0.23 1.20
N VAL A 59 9.26 0.23 2.12
CA VAL A 59 9.04 0.12 3.57
C VAL A 59 9.15 1.50 4.19
N ALA A 60 8.23 1.84 5.08
CA ALA A 60 8.24 3.07 5.87
C ALA A 60 8.04 2.75 7.35
N GLU A 61 8.75 3.44 8.23
CA GLU A 61 8.54 3.38 9.68
C GLU A 61 7.40 4.32 10.10
N ILE A 62 6.54 3.86 10.99
CA ILE A 62 5.47 4.69 11.58
C ILE A 62 6.08 5.42 12.78
N LYS A 63 6.32 6.72 12.62
CA LYS A 63 6.72 7.59 13.73
C LYS A 63 5.47 8.01 14.50
N LYS A 64 5.50 7.81 15.83
CA LYS A 64 4.48 8.26 16.76
C LYS A 64 4.75 9.67 17.26
#